data_AF-A0A257MHB7-F1
#
_entry.id   AF-A0A257MHB7-F1
#
_cell.length_a   1.000
_cell.length_b   1.000
_cell.length_c   1.000
_cell.angle_alpha   90.00
_cell.angle_beta   90.00
_cell.angle_gamma   90.00
#
_symmetry.space_group_name_H-M   'P 1'
#
loop_
_entity.id
_entity.type
_entity.pdbx_description
1 polymer ?
#
loop_
_entity_poly.entity_id
_entity_poly.type
_entity_poly.pdbx_seq_one_letter_code
_entity_poly.pdbx_strand_id
1 'polypeptide(L)'
;MAAGQFGGTPVLILKEGSQRTAGREAQRSNIMAAKAVAGAVRTTLGPKGMDKMMVDTLGDVVITNDGVTILKEMDIEHPAAKMMVEIAKTQDAEVGDGTTTAVVLAGELLKQAEGLLDQEIHPTVIAAGYRAAADKAMEILKTIAVDVSVKDAEFLKKIAVTAMTGKGSGTARDELANLAVEAVRAVVDEDGSVDTDNITVEKKVGGGITDSELVHGMVIDKDRLHPNMPKKVTGAKIALLNAAIEIEKTEVDAKIEITSPDQLQAFLDQEESMLKGMVDSIMATGANVVFCQKGIDDLAQHFLAKAGIYTVRRVKKSDMEKLARATSGRVVTSIHDLTAKDLGKAGLVEERKIGDEKMTFVEECENPKSVSIILRGGTEHVVDELNRAMEDALRVVGVVVEDKQLVPGGGAPEVELALRLREYAATVGGREQ
;
A
#
# COMPACT_ATOMS: atom_id res chain seq x y z
N MET A 1 -29.89 -59.30 15.27
CA MET A 1 -28.47 -59.43 15.67
C MET A 1 -27.75 -58.17 15.21
N ALA A 2 -26.94 -57.62 16.10
CA ALA A 2 -26.46 -56.24 16.10
C ALA A 2 -25.47 -55.92 14.98
N ALA A 3 -25.63 -54.75 14.35
CA ALA A 3 -24.56 -54.07 13.62
C ALA A 3 -23.74 -53.26 14.62
N GLY A 4 -22.49 -53.66 14.86
CA GLY A 4 -21.55 -52.97 15.72
C GLY A 4 -21.01 -51.70 15.06
N GLN A 5 -21.29 -50.55 15.66
CA GLN A 5 -20.80 -49.24 15.25
C GLN A 5 -19.43 -49.03 15.92
N PHE A 6 -18.35 -49.14 15.15
CA PHE A 6 -17.00 -48.81 15.62
C PHE A 6 -16.86 -47.28 15.75
N GLY A 7 -17.09 -46.75 16.96
CA GLY A 7 -16.68 -45.41 17.34
C GLY A 7 -15.19 -45.37 17.62
N GLY A 8 -14.38 -45.16 16.57
CA GLY A 8 -12.94 -44.91 16.71
C GLY A 8 -12.68 -43.44 17.01
N THR A 9 -12.19 -43.13 18.21
CA THR A 9 -11.60 -41.82 18.51
C THR A 9 -10.48 -41.56 17.49
N PRO A 10 -10.47 -40.44 16.75
CA PRO A 10 -9.46 -40.20 15.73
C PRO A 10 -8.07 -40.16 16.37
N VAL A 11 -7.20 -41.08 15.96
CA VAL A 11 -5.80 -41.15 16.37
C VAL A 11 -5.05 -40.03 15.65
N LEU A 12 -4.76 -38.94 16.36
CA LEU A 12 -3.87 -37.88 15.88
C LEU A 12 -2.43 -38.40 15.89
N ILE A 13 -1.89 -38.68 14.70
CA ILE A 13 -0.46 -38.99 14.52
C ILE A 13 0.29 -37.65 14.53
N LEU A 14 0.91 -37.32 15.66
CA LEU A 14 1.80 -36.16 15.78
C LEU A 14 3.24 -36.58 15.44
N LYS A 15 4.05 -35.66 14.90
CA LYS A 15 5.48 -35.90 14.68
C LYS A 15 6.17 -36.22 16.02
N GLU A 16 7.15 -37.13 15.99
CA GLU A 16 8.00 -37.46 17.14
C GLU A 16 8.64 -36.16 17.70
N GLY A 17 8.54 -35.94 19.02
CA GLY A 17 8.99 -34.71 19.68
C GLY A 17 7.91 -33.62 19.84
N SER A 18 6.68 -33.84 19.41
CA SER A 18 5.56 -32.93 19.65
C SER A 18 5.16 -32.89 21.13
N GLN A 19 5.08 -31.68 21.69
CA GLN A 19 4.58 -31.43 23.04
C GLN A 19 3.17 -30.83 22.96
N ARG A 20 2.29 -31.23 23.89
CA ARG A 20 0.92 -30.72 23.98
C ARG A 20 0.72 -29.99 25.29
N THR A 21 0.46 -28.69 25.20
CA THR A 21 0.04 -27.86 26.34
C THR A 21 -1.48 -27.81 26.37
N ALA A 22 -2.10 -27.93 27.56
CA ALA A 22 -3.55 -27.96 27.70
C ALA A 22 -4.05 -27.15 28.90
N GLY A 23 -5.34 -26.77 28.87
CA GLY A 23 -6.02 -26.11 29.98
C GLY A 23 -5.44 -24.73 30.32
N ARG A 24 -5.31 -24.44 31.62
CA ARG A 24 -4.86 -23.13 32.14
C ARG A 24 -3.43 -22.79 31.71
N GLU A 25 -2.55 -23.78 31.56
CA GLU A 25 -1.16 -23.57 31.15
C GLU A 25 -1.08 -23.03 29.72
N ALA A 26 -1.87 -23.60 28.79
CA ALA A 26 -1.95 -23.11 27.42
C ALA A 26 -2.53 -21.69 27.36
N GLN A 27 -3.55 -21.40 28.17
CA GLN A 27 -4.14 -20.06 28.27
C GLN A 27 -3.12 -19.03 28.76
N ARG A 28 -2.38 -19.33 29.83
CA ARG A 28 -1.34 -18.45 30.36
C ARG A 28 -0.20 -18.26 29.36
N SER A 29 0.23 -19.31 28.67
CA SER A 29 1.24 -19.20 27.61
C SER A 29 0.78 -18.27 26.49
N ASN A 30 -0.47 -18.41 26.04
CA ASN A 30 -1.04 -17.53 25.02
C ASN A 30 -1.08 -16.06 25.46
N ILE A 31 -1.55 -15.80 26.68
CA ILE A 31 -1.62 -14.44 27.25
C ILE A 31 -0.22 -13.85 27.43
N MET A 32 0.74 -14.64 27.91
CA MET A 32 2.13 -14.22 28.07
C MET A 32 2.76 -13.82 26.74
N ALA A 33 2.56 -14.62 25.69
CA ALA A 33 3.05 -14.31 24.35
C ALA A 33 2.45 -13.00 23.81
N ALA A 34 1.13 -12.80 23.95
CA ALA A 34 0.48 -11.56 23.53
C ALA A 34 0.95 -10.34 24.33
N LYS A 35 1.15 -10.48 25.65
CA LYS A 35 1.70 -9.42 26.52
C LYS A 35 3.14 -9.07 26.13
N ALA A 36 3.96 -10.05 25.75
CA ALA A 36 5.32 -9.81 25.29
C ALA A 36 5.35 -8.99 24.00
N VAL A 37 4.50 -9.34 23.02
CA VAL A 37 4.36 -8.57 21.77
C VAL A 37 3.87 -7.15 22.03
N ALA A 38 2.83 -6.98 22.85
CA ALA A 38 2.32 -5.67 23.23
C ALA A 38 3.38 -4.83 23.98
N GLY A 39 4.13 -5.46 24.89
CA GLY A 39 5.23 -4.82 25.60
C GLY A 39 6.38 -4.39 24.68
N ALA A 40 6.64 -5.15 23.61
CA ALA A 40 7.64 -4.80 22.62
C ALA A 40 7.26 -3.49 21.91
N VAL A 41 6.04 -3.33 21.42
CA VAL A 41 5.64 -2.11 20.65
C VAL A 41 5.19 -0.94 21.53
N ARG A 42 4.89 -1.15 22.82
CA ARG A 42 4.33 -0.11 23.71
C ARG A 42 5.10 1.22 23.73
N THR A 43 6.44 1.18 23.63
CA THR A 43 7.27 2.38 23.69
C THR A 43 7.21 3.26 22.44
N THR A 44 6.57 2.78 21.37
CA THR A 44 6.40 3.54 20.12
C THR A 44 5.10 4.32 20.08
N LEU A 45 4.20 4.08 21.03
CA LEU A 45 2.91 4.76 21.09
C LEU A 45 3.04 6.23 21.51
N GLY A 46 2.43 7.12 20.74
CA GLY A 46 2.27 8.54 21.04
C GLY A 46 3.30 9.45 20.35
N PRO A 47 3.15 10.79 20.50
CA PRO A 47 3.94 11.77 19.74
C PRO A 47 5.43 11.82 20.12
N LYS A 48 5.79 11.18 21.24
CA LYS A 48 7.17 10.99 21.72
C LYS A 48 7.55 9.50 21.75
N GLY A 49 6.91 8.69 20.90
CA GLY A 49 7.27 7.30 20.69
C GLY A 49 8.74 7.20 20.29
N MET A 50 9.44 6.20 20.82
CA MET A 50 10.84 5.95 20.48
C MET A 50 10.94 5.07 19.23
N ASP A 51 11.83 5.43 18.32
CA ASP A 51 12.19 4.57 17.19
C ASP A 51 12.84 3.29 17.68
N LYS A 52 12.56 2.19 16.98
CA LYS A 52 13.21 0.91 17.20
C LYS A 52 14.09 0.59 16.02
N MET A 53 15.33 0.24 16.34
CA MET A 53 16.28 -0.31 15.39
C MET A 53 16.17 -1.82 15.41
N MET A 54 15.74 -2.40 14.28
CA MET A 54 15.67 -3.83 14.03
C MET A 54 16.81 -4.19 13.09
N VAL A 55 17.45 -5.34 13.35
CA VAL A 55 18.53 -5.87 12.51
C VAL A 55 18.12 -7.27 12.09
N ASP A 56 17.99 -7.49 10.79
CA ASP A 56 17.71 -8.82 10.24
C ASP A 56 18.95 -9.72 10.30
N THR A 57 18.74 -11.02 10.14
CA THR A 57 19.74 -12.07 10.00
C THR A 57 20.75 -11.78 8.88
N LEU A 58 20.32 -11.09 7.81
CA LEU A 58 21.21 -10.67 6.71
C LEU A 58 22.02 -9.41 7.03
N GLY A 59 21.74 -8.73 8.14
CA GLY A 59 22.42 -7.50 8.56
C GLY A 59 21.76 -6.20 8.08
N ASP A 60 20.61 -6.29 7.40
CA ASP A 60 19.82 -5.13 7.02
C ASP A 60 19.22 -4.46 8.25
N VAL A 61 19.29 -3.12 8.30
CA VAL A 61 18.87 -2.32 9.44
C VAL A 61 17.61 -1.54 9.09
N VAL A 62 16.53 -1.79 9.83
CA VAL A 62 15.26 -1.05 9.72
C VAL A 62 15.08 -0.22 10.99
N ILE A 63 14.94 1.10 10.84
CA ILE A 63 14.66 2.01 11.96
C ILE A 63 13.25 2.56 11.76
N THR A 64 12.35 2.29 12.69
CA THR A 64 10.99 2.83 12.62
C THR A 64 10.29 2.80 13.98
N ASN A 65 9.27 3.63 14.14
CA ASN A 65 8.34 3.59 15.28
C ASN A 65 6.97 3.00 14.92
N ASP A 66 6.74 2.67 13.65
CA ASP A 66 5.47 2.10 13.20
C ASP A 66 5.31 0.65 13.71
N GLY A 67 4.23 0.43 14.46
CA GLY A 67 3.96 -0.83 15.16
C GLY A 67 3.80 -2.01 14.22
N VAL A 68 3.12 -1.85 13.09
CA VAL A 68 2.91 -2.96 12.15
C VAL A 68 4.22 -3.35 11.46
N THR A 69 5.07 -2.38 11.10
CA THR A 69 6.38 -2.68 10.54
C THR A 69 7.26 -3.43 11.54
N ILE A 70 7.33 -2.96 12.79
CA ILE A 70 8.10 -3.65 13.84
C ILE A 70 7.65 -5.11 13.98
N LEU A 71 6.34 -5.35 13.96
CA LEU A 71 5.78 -6.68 14.11
C LEU A 71 5.96 -7.59 12.88
N LYS A 72 6.08 -7.02 11.68
CA LYS A 72 6.40 -7.76 10.44
C LYS A 72 7.86 -8.22 10.43
N GLU A 73 8.78 -7.40 10.96
CA GLU A 73 10.21 -7.71 11.04
C GLU A 73 10.58 -8.67 12.20
N MET A 74 9.69 -8.83 13.19
CA MET A 74 9.93 -9.74 14.32
C MET A 74 9.70 -11.21 13.90
N ASP A 75 10.69 -12.07 14.11
CA ASP A 75 10.52 -13.51 13.97
C ASP A 75 9.72 -14.10 15.16
N ILE A 76 8.42 -14.27 14.95
CA ILE A 76 7.47 -14.71 15.97
C ILE A 76 7.06 -16.16 15.71
N GLU A 77 7.43 -17.06 16.60
CA GLU A 77 7.03 -18.47 16.51
C GLU A 77 5.65 -18.76 17.10
N HIS A 78 5.34 -18.15 18.25
CA HIS A 78 4.17 -18.52 19.06
C HIS A 78 2.85 -18.12 18.37
N PRO A 79 1.86 -19.03 18.20
CA PRO A 79 0.64 -18.75 17.45
C PRO A 79 -0.19 -17.56 17.97
N ALA A 80 -0.34 -17.43 19.29
CA ALA A 80 -1.06 -16.30 19.87
C ALA A 80 -0.37 -14.94 19.59
N ALA A 81 0.96 -14.93 19.50
CA ALA A 81 1.72 -13.73 19.13
C ALA A 81 1.54 -13.43 17.63
N LYS A 82 1.51 -14.44 16.76
CA LYS A 82 1.14 -14.26 15.33
C LYS A 82 -0.24 -13.63 15.17
N MET A 83 -1.22 -14.03 15.99
CA MET A 83 -2.54 -13.39 15.98
C MET A 83 -2.48 -11.89 16.32
N MET A 84 -1.59 -11.47 17.22
CA MET A 84 -1.39 -10.04 17.52
C MET A 84 -0.81 -9.29 16.32
N VAL A 85 0.08 -9.92 15.55
CA VAL A 85 0.59 -9.35 14.29
C VAL A 85 -0.53 -9.17 13.27
N GLU A 86 -1.42 -10.16 13.13
CA GLU A 86 -2.56 -10.08 12.20
C GLU A 86 -3.55 -8.97 12.59
N ILE A 87 -3.75 -8.69 13.88
CA ILE A 87 -4.52 -7.53 14.33
C ILE A 87 -3.89 -6.24 13.80
N ALA A 88 -2.56 -6.09 13.95
CA ALA A 88 -1.85 -4.91 13.45
C ALA A 88 -1.95 -4.76 11.93
N LYS A 89 -1.79 -5.87 11.17
CA LYS A 89 -1.92 -5.87 9.71
C LYS A 89 -3.32 -5.52 9.23
N THR A 90 -4.35 -6.03 9.91
CA THR A 90 -5.74 -5.71 9.57
C THR A 90 -6.04 -4.25 9.85
N GLN A 91 -5.60 -3.73 11.00
CA GLN A 91 -5.74 -2.32 11.34
C GLN A 91 -5.02 -1.40 10.34
N ASP A 92 -3.80 -1.77 9.96
CA ASP A 92 -3.00 -1.09 8.93
C ASP A 92 -3.74 -1.04 7.59
N ALA A 93 -4.25 -2.17 7.12
CA ALA A 93 -4.97 -2.26 5.85
C ALA A 93 -6.26 -1.42 5.80
N GLU A 94 -7.03 -1.37 6.89
CA GLU A 94 -8.33 -0.70 6.91
C GLU A 94 -8.23 0.82 7.12
N VAL A 95 -7.34 1.29 8.01
CA VAL A 95 -7.29 2.73 8.37
C VAL A 95 -5.90 3.36 8.24
N GLY A 96 -4.84 2.57 8.10
CA GLY A 96 -3.47 3.06 7.95
C GLY A 96 -2.80 3.60 9.21
N ASP A 97 -3.49 3.70 10.35
CA ASP A 97 -2.89 4.16 11.61
C ASP A 97 -3.48 3.42 12.82
N GLY A 98 -2.93 3.67 14.01
CA GLY A 98 -3.41 3.05 15.26
C GLY A 98 -3.03 1.58 15.42
N THR A 99 -2.12 1.07 14.59
CA THR A 99 -1.59 -0.29 14.63
C THR A 99 -1.03 -0.65 16.01
N THR A 100 -0.18 0.23 16.56
CA THR A 100 0.38 0.09 17.91
C THR A 100 -0.72 0.13 18.98
N THR A 101 -1.69 1.03 18.85
CA THR A 101 -2.81 1.16 19.80
C THR A 101 -3.62 -0.13 19.86
N ALA A 102 -3.97 -0.70 18.71
CA ALA A 102 -4.74 -1.95 18.63
C ALA A 102 -4.01 -3.12 19.33
N VAL A 103 -2.70 -3.24 19.10
CA VAL A 103 -1.88 -4.30 19.70
C VAL A 103 -1.72 -4.10 21.21
N VAL A 104 -1.46 -2.87 21.66
CA VAL A 104 -1.31 -2.55 23.09
C VAL A 104 -2.63 -2.75 23.83
N LEU A 105 -3.75 -2.32 23.25
CA LEU A 105 -5.09 -2.50 23.82
C LEU A 105 -5.45 -3.98 23.95
N ALA A 106 -5.23 -4.78 22.90
CA ALA A 106 -5.47 -6.22 22.94
C ALA A 106 -4.60 -6.92 24.00
N GLY A 107 -3.32 -6.53 24.12
CA GLY A 107 -2.41 -7.06 25.14
C GLY A 107 -2.85 -6.73 26.56
N GLU A 108 -3.32 -5.51 26.82
CA GLU A 108 -3.81 -5.10 28.14
C GLU A 108 -5.16 -5.75 28.49
N LEU A 109 -6.07 -5.92 27.51
CA LEU A 109 -7.32 -6.67 27.72
C LEU A 109 -7.06 -8.14 28.09
N LEU A 110 -6.07 -8.78 27.48
CA LEU A 110 -5.66 -10.15 27.82
C LEU A 110 -5.01 -10.21 29.22
N LYS A 111 -4.25 -9.19 29.61
CA LYS A 111 -3.69 -9.08 30.96
C LYS A 111 -4.78 -8.91 32.02
N GLN A 112 -5.84 -8.14 31.75
CA GLN A 112 -6.99 -8.04 32.67
C GLN A 112 -7.77 -9.37 32.73
N ALA A 113 -7.93 -10.05 31.58
CA ALA A 113 -8.57 -11.36 31.52
C ALA A 113 -7.81 -12.42 32.34
N GLU A 114 -6.49 -12.36 32.41
CA GLU A 114 -5.67 -13.25 33.26
C GLU A 114 -6.11 -13.21 34.73
N GLY A 115 -6.36 -12.02 35.28
CA GLY A 115 -6.86 -11.86 36.65
C GLY A 115 -8.27 -12.45 36.87
N LEU A 116 -9.14 -12.37 35.86
CA LEU A 116 -10.47 -12.97 35.89
C LEU A 116 -10.42 -14.50 35.80
N LEU A 117 -9.49 -15.04 35.00
CA LEU A 117 -9.25 -16.49 34.90
C LEU A 117 -8.74 -17.06 36.23
N ASP A 118 -7.90 -16.30 36.96
CA ASP A 118 -7.42 -16.68 38.29
C ASP A 118 -8.54 -16.69 39.34
N GLN A 119 -9.60 -15.90 39.14
CA GLN A 119 -10.85 -15.95 39.92
C GLN A 119 -11.81 -17.06 39.45
N GLU A 120 -11.35 -17.95 38.58
CA GLU A 120 -12.10 -19.09 38.04
C GLU A 120 -13.31 -18.71 37.18
N ILE A 121 -13.32 -17.50 36.62
CA ILE A 121 -14.33 -17.08 35.65
C ILE A 121 -14.08 -17.79 34.32
N HIS A 122 -15.11 -18.41 33.75
CA HIS A 122 -14.97 -19.15 32.50
C HIS A 122 -14.66 -18.20 31.32
N PRO A 123 -13.70 -18.52 30.42
CA PRO A 123 -13.29 -17.64 29.31
C PRO A 123 -14.46 -17.16 28.43
N THR A 124 -15.48 -17.99 28.24
CA THR A 124 -16.69 -17.64 27.47
C THR A 124 -17.44 -16.46 28.06
N VAL A 125 -17.50 -16.36 29.39
CA VAL A 125 -18.18 -15.26 30.10
C VAL A 125 -17.37 -13.97 29.94
N ILE A 126 -16.04 -14.05 30.07
CA ILE A 126 -15.14 -12.91 29.82
C ILE A 126 -15.30 -12.40 28.39
N ALA A 127 -15.31 -13.31 27.41
CA ALA A 127 -15.49 -12.95 26.00
C ALA A 127 -16.87 -12.34 25.71
N ALA A 128 -17.93 -12.81 26.37
CA ALA A 128 -19.26 -12.22 26.25
C ALA A 128 -19.29 -10.80 26.83
N GLY A 129 -18.71 -10.58 28.01
CA GLY A 129 -18.57 -9.26 28.63
C GLY A 129 -17.78 -8.28 27.75
N TYR A 130 -16.66 -8.72 27.15
CA TYR A 130 -15.89 -7.89 26.23
C TYR A 130 -16.66 -7.52 24.95
N ARG A 131 -17.48 -8.41 24.40
CA ARG A 131 -18.35 -8.07 23.26
C ARG A 131 -19.40 -7.03 23.63
N ALA A 132 -20.10 -7.23 24.76
CA ALA A 132 -21.09 -6.27 25.24
C ALA A 132 -20.45 -4.89 25.53
N ALA A 133 -19.23 -4.86 26.08
CA ALA A 133 -18.48 -3.63 26.31
C ALA A 133 -18.08 -2.95 24.98
N ALA A 134 -17.68 -3.73 23.97
CA ALA A 134 -17.33 -3.19 22.65
C ALA A 134 -18.54 -2.55 21.95
N ASP A 135 -19.70 -3.22 21.97
CA ASP A 135 -20.93 -2.67 21.40
C ASP A 135 -21.32 -1.36 22.09
N LYS A 136 -21.25 -1.32 23.42
CA LYS A 136 -21.53 -0.11 24.19
C LYS A 136 -20.52 1.00 23.95
N ALA A 137 -19.24 0.66 23.77
CA ALA A 137 -18.20 1.62 23.45
C ALA A 137 -18.48 2.31 22.11
N MET A 138 -18.92 1.57 21.09
CA MET A 138 -19.28 2.13 19.79
C MET A 138 -20.45 3.11 19.88
N GLU A 139 -21.45 2.83 20.71
CA GLU A 139 -22.54 3.79 20.97
C GLU A 139 -22.02 5.07 21.62
N ILE A 140 -21.16 4.96 22.63
CA ILE A 140 -20.60 6.11 23.34
C ILE A 140 -19.73 6.95 22.39
N LEU A 141 -18.89 6.31 21.58
CA LEU A 141 -18.03 6.98 20.59
C LEU A 141 -18.85 7.86 19.64
N LYS A 142 -20.00 7.35 19.14
CA LYS A 142 -20.92 8.13 18.30
C LYS A 142 -21.49 9.36 19.00
N THR A 143 -21.67 9.32 20.33
CA THR A 143 -22.19 10.49 21.08
C THR A 143 -21.14 11.58 21.32
N ILE A 144 -19.86 11.23 21.33
CA ILE A 144 -18.75 12.18 21.53
C ILE A 144 -18.10 12.60 20.21
N ALA A 145 -18.53 12.00 19.10
CA ALA A 145 -18.07 12.34 17.77
C ALA A 145 -18.50 13.77 17.41
N VAL A 146 -17.61 14.45 16.70
CA VAL A 146 -17.81 15.80 16.16
C VAL A 146 -17.90 15.67 14.65
N ASP A 147 -18.91 16.29 14.05
CA ASP A 147 -19.10 16.27 12.60
C ASP A 147 -18.05 17.16 11.90
N VAL A 148 -17.50 16.66 10.80
CA VAL A 148 -16.46 17.30 10.00
C VAL A 148 -16.98 17.63 8.62
N SER A 149 -16.73 18.85 8.16
CA SER A 149 -17.00 19.22 6.77
C SER A 149 -15.77 19.00 5.90
N VAL A 150 -15.93 18.26 4.81
CA VAL A 150 -14.91 18.03 3.76
C VAL A 150 -14.38 19.34 3.14
N LYS A 151 -15.15 20.44 3.25
CA LYS A 151 -14.76 21.74 2.70
C LYS A 151 -13.75 22.49 3.58
N ASP A 152 -13.57 22.08 4.82
CA ASP A 152 -12.65 22.74 5.75
C ASP A 152 -11.23 22.20 5.59
N ALA A 153 -10.50 22.76 4.63
CA ALA A 153 -9.12 22.37 4.34
C ALA A 153 -8.17 22.61 5.52
N GLU A 154 -8.40 23.66 6.31
CA GLU A 154 -7.63 23.95 7.53
C GLU A 154 -7.83 22.85 8.58
N PHE A 155 -9.05 22.36 8.71
CA PHE A 155 -9.35 21.28 9.62
C PHE A 155 -8.77 19.94 9.16
N LEU A 156 -8.91 19.59 7.87
CA LEU A 156 -8.28 18.40 7.30
C LEU A 156 -6.74 18.44 7.44
N LYS A 157 -6.13 19.62 7.29
CA LYS A 157 -4.69 19.81 7.54
C LYS A 157 -4.31 19.45 8.96
N LYS A 158 -5.07 19.89 9.97
CA LYS A 158 -4.80 19.55 11.39
C LYS A 158 -4.87 18.04 11.63
N ILE A 159 -5.77 17.34 10.95
CA ILE A 159 -5.89 15.88 11.01
C ILE A 159 -4.64 15.23 10.40
N ALA A 160 -4.24 15.65 9.19
CA ALA A 160 -3.03 15.17 8.54
C ALA A 160 -1.78 15.41 9.41
N VAL A 161 -1.63 16.60 9.99
CA VAL A 161 -0.53 16.91 10.93
C VAL A 161 -0.53 15.97 12.13
N THR A 162 -1.71 15.62 12.64
CA THR A 162 -1.85 14.69 13.77
C THR A 162 -1.37 13.29 13.39
N ALA A 163 -1.80 12.77 12.24
CA ALA A 163 -1.38 11.45 11.74
C ALA A 163 0.14 11.36 11.47
N MET A 164 0.75 12.47 11.03
CA MET A 164 2.20 12.55 10.78
C MET A 164 3.05 12.82 12.03
N THR A 165 2.43 13.09 13.18
CA THR A 165 3.15 13.47 14.40
C THR A 165 3.90 12.28 14.99
N GLY A 166 5.19 12.48 15.28
CA GLY A 166 6.07 11.45 15.85
C GLY A 166 6.87 10.66 14.81
N LYS A 167 6.56 10.76 13.51
CA LYS A 167 7.12 9.95 12.42
C LYS A 167 8.18 10.68 11.57
N GLY A 168 9.27 11.17 12.18
CA GLY A 168 10.43 11.78 11.46
C GLY A 168 10.20 13.10 10.68
N SER A 169 8.95 13.53 10.48
CA SER A 169 8.53 14.64 9.61
C SER A 169 8.71 16.06 10.20
N GLY A 170 9.37 16.20 11.35
CA GLY A 170 9.25 17.32 12.30
C GLY A 170 9.33 18.74 11.74
N THR A 171 10.19 19.01 10.76
CA THR A 171 10.43 20.37 10.23
C THR A 171 9.55 20.73 9.04
N ALA A 172 8.98 19.76 8.32
CA ALA A 172 8.19 19.98 7.09
C ALA A 172 6.75 19.45 7.19
N ARG A 173 6.26 19.17 8.41
CA ARG A 173 4.93 18.59 8.64
C ARG A 173 3.81 19.38 7.99
N ASP A 174 3.83 20.70 8.16
CA ASP A 174 2.75 21.55 7.67
C ASP A 174 2.69 21.60 6.14
N GLU A 175 3.83 21.50 5.46
CA GLU A 175 3.91 21.47 3.99
C GLU A 175 3.43 20.12 3.46
N LEU A 176 3.95 19.03 4.03
CA LEU A 176 3.55 17.67 3.66
C LEU A 176 2.05 17.40 3.95
N ALA A 177 1.53 17.93 5.06
CA ALA A 177 0.12 17.84 5.38
C ALA A 177 -0.76 18.58 4.35
N ASN A 178 -0.29 19.73 3.82
CA ASN A 178 -1.02 20.40 2.74
C ASN A 178 -1.03 19.55 1.47
N LEU A 179 0.12 18.98 1.09
CA LEU A 179 0.21 18.09 -0.08
C LEU A 179 -0.72 16.88 0.06
N ALA A 180 -0.78 16.26 1.24
CA ALA A 180 -1.68 15.15 1.52
C ALA A 180 -3.15 15.55 1.34
N VAL A 181 -3.57 16.69 1.90
CA VAL A 181 -4.95 17.18 1.79
C VAL A 181 -5.30 17.56 0.36
N GLU A 182 -4.38 18.21 -0.37
CA GLU A 182 -4.56 18.54 -1.78
C GLU A 182 -4.68 17.28 -2.66
N ALA A 183 -3.85 16.28 -2.41
CA ALA A 183 -3.90 15.00 -3.11
C ALA A 183 -5.22 14.28 -2.86
N VAL A 184 -5.66 14.16 -1.60
CA VAL A 184 -6.95 13.53 -1.27
C VAL A 184 -8.09 14.28 -1.94
N ARG A 185 -8.13 15.61 -1.86
CA ARG A 185 -9.20 16.42 -2.48
C ARG A 185 -9.25 16.28 -4.00
N ALA A 186 -8.13 15.99 -4.65
CA ALA A 186 -8.09 15.77 -6.10
C ALA A 186 -8.68 14.41 -6.50
N VAL A 187 -8.64 13.41 -5.61
CA VAL A 187 -9.13 12.05 -5.89
C VAL A 187 -10.52 11.75 -5.32
N VAL A 188 -11.13 12.67 -4.58
CA VAL A 188 -12.51 12.53 -4.06
C VAL A 188 -13.50 12.38 -5.23
N ASP A 189 -14.27 11.29 -5.21
CA ASP A 189 -15.35 11.07 -6.16
C ASP A 189 -16.60 11.90 -5.84
N GLU A 190 -17.51 12.03 -6.81
CA GLU A 190 -18.78 12.74 -6.63
C GLU A 190 -19.66 12.13 -5.52
N ASP A 191 -19.49 10.83 -5.28
CA ASP A 191 -20.18 10.07 -4.23
C ASP A 191 -19.57 10.29 -2.83
N GLY A 192 -18.41 10.97 -2.76
CA GLY A 192 -17.68 11.23 -1.51
C GLY A 192 -16.76 10.10 -1.06
N SER A 193 -16.61 9.03 -1.84
CA SER A 193 -15.60 7.99 -1.63
C SER A 193 -14.20 8.46 -2.02
N VAL A 194 -13.20 7.98 -1.30
CA VAL A 194 -11.79 8.30 -1.53
C VAL A 194 -11.04 7.00 -1.83
N ASP A 195 -10.75 6.77 -3.10
CA ASP A 195 -9.85 5.68 -3.48
C ASP A 195 -8.38 6.16 -3.39
N THR A 196 -7.73 5.84 -2.27
CA THR A 196 -6.31 6.17 -2.05
C THR A 196 -5.39 5.49 -3.05
N ASP A 197 -5.81 4.44 -3.76
CA ASP A 197 -4.98 3.78 -4.78
C ASP A 197 -4.70 4.69 -5.97
N ASN A 198 -5.55 5.71 -6.20
CA ASN A 198 -5.34 6.69 -7.25
C ASN A 198 -4.24 7.71 -6.93
N ILE A 199 -3.73 7.71 -5.69
CA ILE A 199 -2.57 8.50 -5.28
C ILE A 199 -1.34 7.60 -5.37
N THR A 200 -0.33 8.03 -6.13
CA THR A 200 0.97 7.35 -6.18
C THR A 200 2.00 8.17 -5.43
N VAL A 201 2.78 7.54 -4.57
CA VAL A 201 3.88 8.20 -3.86
C VAL A 201 5.20 7.67 -4.43
N GLU A 202 5.98 8.56 -5.04
CA GLU A 202 7.29 8.26 -5.61
C GLU A 202 8.40 8.78 -4.69
N LYS A 203 9.28 7.88 -4.28
CA LYS A 203 10.37 8.15 -3.34
C LYS A 203 11.64 8.54 -4.10
N LYS A 204 12.20 9.71 -3.82
CA LYS A 204 13.46 10.17 -4.44
C LYS A 204 14.46 10.67 -3.40
N VAL A 205 15.63 10.06 -3.40
CA VAL A 205 16.72 10.44 -2.51
C VAL A 205 17.42 11.70 -3.04
N GLY A 206 17.75 12.61 -2.12
CA GLY A 206 18.45 13.85 -2.38
C GLY A 206 17.51 15.07 -2.42
N GLY A 207 18.04 16.22 -2.00
CA GLY A 207 17.28 17.47 -1.81
C GLY A 207 16.78 17.66 -0.39
N GLY A 208 15.99 18.70 -0.18
CA GLY A 208 15.27 18.96 1.06
C GLY A 208 13.90 18.28 1.10
N ILE A 209 13.34 18.11 2.30
CA ILE A 209 11.97 17.60 2.47
C ILE A 209 10.95 18.56 1.85
N THR A 210 11.25 19.86 1.91
CA THR A 210 10.47 20.96 1.34
C THR A 210 10.44 20.96 -0.19
N ASP A 211 11.31 20.19 -0.85
CA ASP A 211 11.33 20.05 -2.31
C ASP A 211 10.33 18.98 -2.81
N SER A 212 9.52 18.42 -1.92
CA SER A 212 8.47 17.46 -2.27
C SER A 212 7.32 18.19 -2.97
N GLU A 213 6.81 17.61 -4.06
CA GLU A 213 5.80 18.25 -4.91
C GLU A 213 4.63 17.32 -5.23
N LEU A 214 3.44 17.92 -5.39
CA LEU A 214 2.25 17.25 -5.91
C LEU A 214 2.17 17.47 -7.41
N VAL A 215 2.08 16.39 -8.16
CA VAL A 215 1.90 16.38 -9.61
C VAL A 215 0.46 15.95 -9.91
N HIS A 216 -0.27 16.81 -10.63
CA HIS A 216 -1.61 16.48 -11.15
C HIS A 216 -1.49 15.56 -12.36
N GLY A 217 -1.26 14.29 -12.08
CA GLY A 217 -1.07 13.23 -13.07
C GLY A 217 -0.25 12.08 -12.52
N MET A 218 0.43 11.38 -13.42
CA MET A 218 1.24 10.21 -13.10
C MET A 218 2.73 10.45 -13.28
N VAL A 219 3.52 10.09 -12.28
CA VAL A 219 4.98 10.05 -12.33
C VAL A 219 5.41 8.60 -12.47
N ILE A 220 6.26 8.32 -13.44
CA ILE A 220 6.82 6.98 -13.68
C ILE A 220 8.33 7.05 -13.53
N ASP A 221 8.87 6.18 -12.66
CA ASP A 221 10.30 6.06 -12.41
C ASP A 221 11.06 5.31 -13.52
N LYS A 222 10.95 5.86 -14.73
CA LYS A 222 11.62 5.42 -15.95
C LYS A 222 11.90 6.62 -16.86
N ASP A 223 13.03 6.54 -17.54
CA ASP A 223 13.44 7.46 -18.58
C ASP A 223 13.04 6.97 -19.97
N ARG A 224 13.20 7.85 -20.96
CA ARG A 224 12.97 7.47 -22.36
C ARG A 224 14.06 6.53 -22.85
N LEU A 225 13.67 5.58 -23.69
CA LEU A 225 14.57 4.52 -24.13
C LEU A 225 15.74 4.98 -25.00
N HIS A 226 15.49 5.94 -25.89
CA HIS A 226 16.48 6.38 -26.86
C HIS A 226 16.64 7.91 -26.81
N PRO A 227 17.89 8.45 -26.84
CA PRO A 227 18.13 9.90 -26.84
C PRO A 227 17.44 10.71 -27.95
N ASN A 228 17.15 10.07 -29.10
CA ASN A 228 16.53 10.67 -30.28
C ASN A 228 14.99 10.71 -30.18
N MET A 229 14.40 10.03 -29.19
CA MET A 229 12.98 10.19 -28.89
C MET A 229 12.71 11.61 -28.38
N PRO A 230 11.51 12.16 -28.60
CA PRO A 230 11.16 13.48 -28.07
C PRO A 230 11.34 13.52 -26.55
N LYS A 231 11.75 14.67 -26.00
CA LYS A 231 11.78 14.88 -24.54
C LYS A 231 10.41 15.30 -23.99
N LYS A 232 9.61 15.93 -24.84
CA LYS A 232 8.32 16.54 -24.51
C LYS A 232 7.33 16.24 -25.62
N VAL A 233 6.17 15.70 -25.27
CA VAL A 233 5.08 15.40 -26.19
C VAL A 233 3.84 16.12 -25.68
N THR A 234 3.28 17.00 -26.52
CA THR A 234 2.02 17.70 -26.23
C THR A 234 0.87 17.01 -26.98
N GLY A 235 -0.30 16.91 -26.34
CA GLY A 235 -1.43 16.14 -26.88
C GLY A 235 -1.08 14.66 -27.03
N ALA A 236 -0.62 14.04 -25.94
CA ALA A 236 -0.21 12.65 -25.90
C ALA A 236 -1.42 11.71 -26.10
N LYS A 237 -1.31 10.84 -27.10
CA LYS A 237 -2.11 9.64 -27.34
C LYS A 237 -1.28 8.43 -26.90
N ILE A 238 -1.66 7.88 -25.76
CA ILE A 238 -0.87 6.93 -24.99
C ILE A 238 -1.36 5.50 -25.28
N ALA A 239 -0.48 4.67 -25.82
CA ALA A 239 -0.69 3.23 -25.92
C ALA A 239 -0.16 2.53 -24.67
N LEU A 240 -1.01 1.74 -24.02
CA LEU A 240 -0.66 0.94 -22.85
C LEU A 240 -0.59 -0.54 -23.25
N LEU A 241 0.61 -1.11 -23.30
CA LEU A 241 0.86 -2.46 -23.80
C LEU A 241 1.37 -3.40 -22.70
N ASN A 242 0.69 -4.53 -22.54
CA ASN A 242 1.17 -5.70 -21.79
C ASN A 242 1.78 -6.76 -22.72
N ALA A 243 2.44 -6.30 -23.78
CA ALA A 243 3.18 -7.12 -24.74
C ALA A 243 4.65 -6.69 -24.73
N ALA A 244 5.54 -7.61 -25.12
CA ALA A 244 6.91 -7.26 -25.44
C ALA A 244 6.97 -6.82 -26.91
N ILE A 245 7.81 -5.82 -27.20
CA ILE A 245 8.11 -5.44 -28.58
C ILE A 245 9.48 -6.04 -28.90
N GLU A 246 9.52 -7.36 -28.94
CA GLU A 246 10.71 -8.16 -29.23
C GLU A 246 10.30 -9.42 -29.97
N ILE A 247 11.26 -10.09 -30.60
CA ILE A 247 10.98 -11.36 -31.28
C ILE A 247 10.82 -12.43 -30.20
N GLU A 248 9.59 -12.89 -30.01
CA GLU A 248 9.30 -13.91 -29.02
C GLU A 248 9.94 -15.24 -29.42
N LYS A 249 10.59 -15.88 -28.44
CA LYS A 249 11.04 -17.26 -28.60
C LYS A 249 9.81 -18.17 -28.55
N THR A 250 9.78 -19.14 -29.44
CA THR A 250 8.74 -20.16 -29.45
C THR A 250 8.78 -20.95 -28.15
N GLU A 251 7.61 -21.31 -27.59
CA GLU A 251 7.51 -22.16 -26.39
C GLU A 251 8.10 -23.56 -26.60
N VAL A 252 8.13 -24.02 -27.86
CA VAL A 252 8.77 -25.27 -28.27
C VAL A 252 10.19 -24.95 -28.75
N ASP A 253 11.14 -25.85 -28.48
CA ASP A 253 12.52 -25.75 -28.99
C ASP A 253 12.53 -25.78 -30.53
N ALA A 254 12.49 -24.60 -31.15
CA ALA A 254 12.69 -24.43 -32.58
C ALA A 254 14.18 -24.24 -32.86
N LYS A 255 14.76 -25.10 -33.69
CA LYS A 255 16.13 -24.96 -34.19
C LYS A 255 16.08 -24.58 -35.66
N ILE A 256 16.75 -23.49 -36.00
CA ILE A 256 16.88 -23.02 -37.38
C ILE A 256 18.27 -23.45 -37.85
N GLU A 257 18.32 -24.31 -38.87
CA GLU A 257 19.58 -24.70 -39.52
C GLU A 257 19.86 -23.78 -40.70
N ILE A 258 20.91 -22.98 -40.58
CA ILE A 258 21.36 -22.05 -41.62
C ILE A 258 22.48 -22.71 -42.41
N THR A 259 22.22 -23.02 -43.69
CA THR A 259 23.15 -23.79 -44.54
C THR A 259 23.88 -22.95 -45.58
N SER A 260 23.48 -21.68 -45.74
CA SER A 260 24.10 -20.75 -46.70
C SER A 260 24.08 -19.30 -46.20
N PRO A 261 25.02 -18.44 -46.66
CA PRO A 261 25.03 -17.01 -46.32
C PRO A 261 23.73 -16.28 -46.73
N ASP A 262 23.13 -16.64 -47.86
CA ASP A 262 21.90 -16.00 -48.34
C ASP A 262 20.71 -16.28 -47.41
N GLN A 263 20.64 -17.49 -46.82
CA GLN A 263 19.65 -17.83 -45.81
C GLN A 263 19.84 -17.04 -44.51
N LEU A 264 21.09 -16.76 -44.13
CA LEU A 264 21.39 -15.92 -42.97
C LEU A 264 20.87 -14.50 -43.18
N GLN A 265 21.14 -13.92 -44.36
CA GLN A 265 20.68 -12.56 -44.67
C GLN A 265 19.15 -12.49 -44.70
N ALA A 266 18.48 -13.43 -45.38
CA ALA A 266 17.03 -13.49 -45.43
C ALA A 266 16.39 -13.63 -44.04
N PHE A 267 17.04 -14.36 -43.13
CA PHE A 267 16.59 -14.47 -41.74
C PHE A 267 16.68 -13.14 -41.00
N LEU A 268 17.82 -12.44 -41.09
CA LEU A 268 18.02 -11.12 -40.48
C LEU A 268 17.03 -10.09 -41.05
N ASP A 269 16.83 -10.07 -42.36
CA ASP A 269 15.87 -9.18 -43.02
C ASP A 269 14.42 -9.46 -42.56
N GLN A 270 14.09 -10.74 -42.32
CA GLN A 270 12.79 -11.14 -41.81
C GLN A 270 12.59 -10.74 -40.34
N GLU A 271 13.61 -10.87 -39.50
CA GLU A 271 13.60 -10.37 -38.12
C GLU A 271 13.36 -8.85 -38.09
N GLU A 272 14.08 -8.09 -38.91
CA GLU A 272 13.91 -6.64 -39.04
C GLU A 272 12.49 -6.30 -39.53
N SER A 273 11.99 -7.02 -40.53
CA SER A 273 10.65 -6.83 -41.08
C SER A 273 9.55 -7.10 -40.04
N MET A 274 9.70 -8.13 -39.20
CA MET A 274 8.76 -8.44 -38.13
C MET A 274 8.70 -7.32 -37.09
N LEU A 275 9.86 -6.86 -36.60
CA LEU A 275 9.93 -5.75 -35.64
C LEU A 275 9.37 -4.46 -36.23
N LYS A 276 9.71 -4.17 -37.49
CA LYS A 276 9.17 -3.02 -38.20
C LYS A 276 7.65 -3.11 -38.34
N GLY A 277 7.10 -4.27 -38.69
CA GLY A 277 5.65 -4.49 -38.78
C GLY A 277 4.92 -4.25 -37.45
N MET A 278 5.52 -4.63 -36.32
CA MET A 278 4.98 -4.32 -34.98
C MET A 278 4.95 -2.80 -34.73
N VAL A 279 6.04 -2.09 -35.03
CA VAL A 279 6.13 -0.64 -34.86
C VAL A 279 5.18 0.10 -35.81
N ASP A 280 5.08 -0.34 -37.06
CA ASP A 280 4.15 0.20 -38.06
C ASP A 280 2.69 0.03 -37.62
N SER A 281 2.35 -1.09 -36.96
CA SER A 281 1.02 -1.31 -36.39
C SER A 281 0.71 -0.30 -35.29
N ILE A 282 1.66 -0.02 -34.40
CA ILE A 282 1.51 1.01 -33.35
C ILE A 282 1.37 2.40 -33.99
N MET A 283 2.19 2.74 -34.98
CA MET A 283 2.09 4.00 -35.70
C MET A 283 0.74 4.19 -36.39
N ALA A 284 0.18 3.12 -36.98
CA ALA A 284 -1.11 3.16 -37.66
C ALA A 284 -2.28 3.55 -36.73
N THR A 285 -2.16 3.27 -35.42
CA THR A 285 -3.16 3.71 -34.43
C THR A 285 -3.10 5.22 -34.15
N GLY A 286 -1.98 5.87 -34.48
CA GLY A 286 -1.72 7.27 -34.20
C GLY A 286 -1.22 7.55 -32.79
N ALA A 287 -0.72 6.53 -32.07
CA ALA A 287 -0.07 6.71 -30.78
C ALA A 287 1.24 7.50 -30.91
N ASN A 288 1.47 8.46 -30.01
CA ASN A 288 2.72 9.22 -29.92
C ASN A 288 3.50 8.94 -28.64
N VAL A 289 2.89 8.21 -27.69
CA VAL A 289 3.52 7.73 -26.46
C VAL A 289 3.16 6.25 -26.28
N VAL A 290 4.14 5.43 -25.91
CA VAL A 290 3.95 3.99 -25.68
C VAL A 290 4.56 3.61 -24.34
N PHE A 291 3.75 3.05 -23.45
CA PHE A 291 4.23 2.40 -22.23
C PHE A 291 4.09 0.89 -22.38
N CYS A 292 5.21 0.18 -22.25
CA CYS A 292 5.26 -1.27 -22.29
C CYS A 292 5.59 -1.83 -20.90
N GLN A 293 4.79 -2.80 -20.46
CA GLN A 293 5.07 -3.55 -19.23
C GLN A 293 6.30 -4.48 -19.41
N LYS A 294 6.53 -4.99 -20.62
CA LYS A 294 7.64 -5.90 -20.94
C LYS A 294 8.82 -5.17 -21.61
N GLY A 295 9.75 -5.93 -22.18
CA GLY A 295 10.92 -5.44 -22.91
C GLY A 295 10.58 -4.89 -24.29
N ILE A 296 11.55 -4.15 -24.85
CA ILE A 296 11.53 -3.62 -26.21
C ILE A 296 12.93 -3.83 -26.76
N ASP A 297 13.01 -4.47 -27.93
CA ASP A 297 14.25 -4.75 -28.66
C ASP A 297 14.94 -3.47 -29.15
N ASP A 298 16.26 -3.49 -29.28
CA ASP A 298 17.05 -2.31 -29.66
C ASP A 298 16.75 -1.83 -31.10
N LEU A 299 16.49 -2.74 -32.04
CA LEU A 299 16.05 -2.36 -33.40
C LEU A 299 14.68 -1.68 -33.38
N ALA A 300 13.75 -2.21 -32.57
CA ALA A 300 12.43 -1.60 -32.39
C ALA A 300 12.53 -0.19 -31.75
N GLN A 301 13.44 0.00 -30.78
CA GLN A 301 13.70 1.33 -30.20
C GLN A 301 14.16 2.35 -31.26
N HIS A 302 15.02 1.94 -32.20
CA HIS A 302 15.46 2.81 -33.29
C HIS A 302 14.31 3.18 -34.24
N PHE A 303 13.43 2.24 -34.58
CA PHE A 303 12.26 2.54 -35.41
C PHE A 303 11.26 3.46 -34.72
N LEU A 304 10.96 3.22 -33.44
CA LEU A 304 10.10 4.09 -32.62
C LEU A 304 10.69 5.51 -32.48
N ALA A 305 12.01 5.62 -32.31
CA ALA A 305 12.69 6.91 -32.25
C ALA A 305 12.62 7.67 -33.58
N LYS A 306 12.78 6.98 -34.72
CA LYS A 306 12.60 7.58 -36.06
C LYS A 306 11.16 8.05 -36.30
N ALA A 307 10.18 7.31 -35.76
CA ALA A 307 8.78 7.69 -35.78
C ALA A 307 8.44 8.88 -34.86
N GLY A 308 9.37 9.28 -33.97
CA GLY A 308 9.15 10.34 -33.00
C GLY A 308 8.20 9.94 -31.87
N ILE A 309 8.07 8.64 -31.58
CA ILE A 309 7.23 8.12 -30.50
C ILE A 309 8.04 8.11 -29.19
N TYR A 310 7.46 8.65 -28.12
CA TYR A 310 8.03 8.54 -26.77
C TYR A 310 7.75 7.15 -26.23
N THR A 311 8.79 6.40 -25.83
CA THR A 311 8.59 5.03 -25.36
C THR A 311 9.29 4.75 -24.05
N VAL A 312 8.58 4.06 -23.16
CA VAL A 312 9.05 3.57 -21.88
C VAL A 312 8.82 2.06 -21.80
N ARG A 313 9.82 1.30 -21.34
CA ARG A 313 9.73 -0.17 -21.13
C ARG A 313 9.74 -0.53 -19.65
N ARG A 314 9.33 -1.77 -19.34
CA ARG A 314 9.38 -2.34 -17.99
C ARG A 314 8.64 -1.50 -16.95
N VAL A 315 7.48 -0.97 -17.32
CA VAL A 315 6.58 -0.26 -16.40
C VAL A 315 5.93 -1.28 -15.47
N LYS A 316 5.77 -0.94 -14.17
CA LYS A 316 5.13 -1.86 -13.22
C LYS A 316 3.66 -2.05 -13.58
N LYS A 317 3.11 -3.22 -13.24
CA LYS A 317 1.69 -3.53 -13.49
C LYS A 317 0.76 -2.53 -12.77
N SER A 318 1.09 -2.19 -11.52
CA SER A 318 0.37 -1.17 -10.74
C SER A 318 0.28 0.16 -11.49
N ASP A 319 1.41 0.62 -12.03
CA ASP A 319 1.50 1.92 -12.68
C ASP A 319 0.76 1.91 -14.02
N MET A 320 0.77 0.78 -14.74
CA MET A 320 -0.02 0.58 -15.96
C MET A 320 -1.52 0.67 -15.70
N GLU A 321 -2.00 0.04 -14.61
CA GLU A 321 -3.41 0.10 -14.20
C GLU A 321 -3.82 1.53 -13.81
N LYS A 322 -2.96 2.25 -13.06
CA LYS A 322 -3.19 3.64 -12.70
C LYS A 322 -3.14 4.58 -13.92
N LEU A 323 -2.19 4.36 -14.85
CA LEU A 323 -2.10 5.12 -16.10
C LEU A 323 -3.35 4.92 -16.96
N ALA A 324 -3.88 3.70 -17.00
CA ALA A 324 -5.13 3.39 -17.70
C ALA A 324 -6.30 4.20 -17.11
N ARG A 325 -6.42 4.26 -15.77
CA ARG A 325 -7.44 5.07 -15.09
C ARG A 325 -7.28 6.57 -15.33
N ALA A 326 -6.05 7.09 -15.23
CA ALA A 326 -5.74 8.51 -15.41
C ALA A 326 -6.03 8.97 -16.86
N THR A 327 -5.53 8.21 -17.83
CA THR A 327 -5.58 8.58 -19.25
C THR A 327 -6.86 8.11 -19.96
N SER A 328 -7.72 7.36 -19.28
CA SER A 328 -8.88 6.65 -19.85
C SER A 328 -8.50 5.65 -20.97
N GLY A 329 -7.24 5.20 -20.99
CA GLY A 329 -6.73 4.22 -21.94
C GLY A 329 -7.01 2.78 -21.48
N ARG A 330 -7.01 1.83 -22.42
CA ARG A 330 -7.13 0.40 -22.13
C ARG A 330 -5.77 -0.27 -22.23
N VAL A 331 -5.41 -1.08 -21.24
CA VAL A 331 -4.22 -1.93 -21.34
C VAL A 331 -4.49 -3.07 -22.32
N VAL A 332 -3.75 -3.10 -23.43
CA VAL A 332 -3.91 -4.10 -24.49
C VAL A 332 -2.79 -5.16 -24.37
N THR A 333 -3.16 -6.43 -24.50
CA THR A 333 -2.22 -7.57 -24.36
C THR A 333 -1.48 -7.93 -25.64
N SER A 334 -1.99 -7.54 -26.80
CA SER A 334 -1.43 -7.81 -28.12
C SER A 334 -1.28 -6.53 -28.91
N ILE A 335 -0.17 -6.38 -29.64
CA ILE A 335 0.10 -5.20 -30.48
C ILE A 335 -0.89 -5.15 -31.66
N HIS A 336 -1.32 -6.32 -32.16
CA HIS A 336 -2.22 -6.41 -33.30
C HIS A 336 -3.68 -6.02 -32.97
N ASP A 337 -4.07 -6.14 -31.70
CA ASP A 337 -5.40 -5.77 -31.24
C ASP A 337 -5.49 -4.28 -30.85
N LEU A 338 -4.37 -3.56 -30.87
CA LEU A 338 -4.33 -2.15 -30.51
C LEU A 338 -5.08 -1.32 -31.55
N THR A 339 -6.14 -0.64 -31.12
CA THR A 339 -6.88 0.29 -31.98
C THR A 339 -6.79 1.72 -31.44
N ALA A 340 -7.13 2.70 -32.29
CA ALA A 340 -7.17 4.11 -31.90
C ALA A 340 -8.17 4.41 -30.75
N LYS A 341 -9.11 3.49 -30.46
CA LYS A 341 -10.08 3.63 -29.36
C LYS A 341 -9.50 3.23 -28.01
N ASP A 342 -8.45 2.42 -28.00
CA ASP A 342 -7.81 1.93 -26.78
C ASP A 342 -6.76 2.91 -26.24
N LEU A 343 -6.43 3.95 -27.02
CA LEU A 343 -5.43 4.96 -26.66
C LEU A 343 -5.96 5.88 -25.56
N GLY A 344 -5.17 6.03 -24.51
CA GLY A 344 -5.37 7.05 -23.49
C GLY A 344 -4.99 8.44 -23.99
N LYS A 345 -5.45 9.48 -23.30
CA LYS A 345 -5.11 10.88 -23.61
C LYS A 345 -4.50 11.58 -22.40
N ALA A 346 -3.46 12.36 -22.67
CA ALA A 346 -2.88 13.32 -21.73
C ALA A 346 -2.43 14.59 -22.47
N GLY A 347 -2.53 15.75 -21.82
CA GLY A 347 -2.09 17.01 -22.40
C GLY A 347 -0.58 17.09 -22.54
N LEU A 348 0.16 16.53 -21.58
CA LEU A 348 1.61 16.61 -21.56
C LEU A 348 2.28 15.31 -21.08
N VAL A 349 3.25 14.82 -21.85
CA VAL A 349 4.22 13.81 -21.40
C VAL A 349 5.63 14.36 -21.55
N GLU A 350 6.38 14.44 -20.45
CA GLU A 350 7.75 14.94 -20.47
C GLU A 350 8.73 14.14 -19.61
N GLU A 351 9.98 14.04 -20.09
CA GLU A 351 11.11 13.59 -19.29
C GLU A 351 11.66 14.77 -18.50
N ARG A 352 11.50 14.74 -17.16
CA ARG A 352 12.07 15.74 -16.25
C ARG A 352 13.14 15.07 -15.39
N LYS A 353 14.23 15.80 -15.13
CA LYS A 353 15.28 15.36 -14.21
C LYS A 353 14.96 15.86 -12.81
N ILE A 354 14.84 14.97 -11.84
CA ILE A 354 14.73 15.31 -10.41
C ILE A 354 15.93 14.72 -9.70
N GLY A 355 16.75 15.59 -9.10
CA GLY A 355 18.06 15.20 -8.58
C GLY A 355 18.96 14.68 -9.70
N ASP A 356 19.37 13.41 -9.58
CA ASP A 356 20.22 12.74 -10.55
C ASP A 356 19.52 11.76 -11.48
N GLU A 357 18.23 11.51 -11.24
CA GLU A 357 17.43 10.57 -12.00
C GLU A 357 16.48 11.28 -12.96
N LYS A 358 16.17 10.61 -14.07
CA LYS A 358 15.20 11.08 -15.05
C LYS A 358 13.94 10.27 -14.88
N MET A 359 12.82 10.98 -14.83
CA MET A 359 11.51 10.37 -14.70
C MET A 359 10.57 10.91 -15.77
N THR A 360 9.55 10.11 -16.08
CA THR A 360 8.52 10.49 -17.03
C THR A 360 7.32 11.03 -16.28
N PHE A 361 6.90 12.24 -16.63
CA PHE A 361 5.74 12.93 -16.09
C PHE A 361 4.62 12.86 -17.12
N VAL A 362 3.44 12.43 -16.69
CA VAL A 362 2.21 12.39 -17.49
C VAL A 362 1.22 13.33 -16.82
N GLU A 363 1.13 14.56 -17.31
CA GLU A 363 0.31 15.65 -16.76
C GLU A 363 -0.90 15.95 -17.67
N GLU A 364 -1.90 16.66 -17.12
CA GLU A 364 -3.12 17.04 -17.86
C GLU A 364 -3.89 15.83 -18.44
N CYS A 365 -4.05 14.78 -17.62
CA CYS A 365 -4.80 13.59 -17.99
C CYS A 365 -6.31 13.87 -18.15
N GLU A 366 -6.99 13.10 -19.00
CA GLU A 366 -8.45 13.24 -19.23
C GLU A 366 -9.26 13.02 -17.93
N ASN A 367 -8.78 12.16 -17.04
CA ASN A 367 -9.30 12.01 -15.69
C ASN A 367 -8.31 12.56 -14.64
N PRO A 368 -8.57 13.72 -14.02
CA PRO A 368 -7.66 14.35 -13.06
C PRO A 368 -7.62 13.63 -11.70
N LYS A 369 -8.36 12.53 -11.53
CA LYS A 369 -8.48 11.77 -10.28
C LYS A 369 -7.27 10.91 -9.95
N SER A 370 -6.22 10.89 -10.77
CA SER A 370 -4.96 10.23 -10.44
C SER A 370 -3.87 11.26 -10.25
N VAL A 371 -3.29 11.29 -9.05
CA VAL A 371 -2.26 12.26 -8.67
C VAL A 371 -1.02 11.53 -8.17
N SER A 372 0.14 12.17 -8.32
CA SER A 372 1.41 11.62 -7.84
C SER A 372 2.09 12.59 -6.90
N ILE A 373 2.56 12.11 -5.77
CA ILE A 373 3.36 12.88 -4.82
C ILE A 373 4.81 12.42 -4.96
N ILE A 374 5.71 13.36 -5.21
CA ILE A 374 7.15 13.07 -5.20
C ILE A 374 7.67 13.47 -3.82
N LEU A 375 8.15 12.49 -3.06
CA LEU A 375 8.77 12.71 -1.76
C LEU A 375 10.28 12.79 -1.92
N ARG A 376 10.85 13.87 -1.38
CA ARG A 376 12.29 14.11 -1.35
C ARG A 376 12.82 14.12 0.07
N GLY A 377 14.06 13.66 0.23
CA GLY A 377 14.71 13.60 1.54
C GLY A 377 16.19 13.32 1.42
N GLY A 378 16.95 13.72 2.45
CA GLY A 378 18.41 13.67 2.39
C GLY A 378 19.00 12.26 2.35
N THR A 379 18.32 11.29 2.97
CA THR A 379 18.74 9.87 3.00
C THR A 379 17.56 8.97 2.71
N GLU A 380 17.85 7.74 2.24
CA GLU A 380 16.82 6.73 1.96
C GLU A 380 15.93 6.46 3.18
N HIS A 381 16.52 6.28 4.37
CA HIS A 381 15.77 6.10 5.62
C HIS A 381 14.80 7.24 5.93
N VAL A 382 15.18 8.49 5.65
CA VAL A 382 14.28 9.64 5.86
C VAL A 382 13.14 9.61 4.85
N VAL A 383 13.42 9.30 3.57
CA VAL A 383 12.39 9.21 2.54
C VAL A 383 11.41 8.07 2.81
N ASP A 384 11.89 6.92 3.29
CA ASP A 384 11.05 5.79 3.66
C ASP A 384 10.11 6.13 4.83
N GLU A 385 10.63 6.81 5.86
CA GLU A 385 9.80 7.25 6.99
C GLU A 385 8.79 8.34 6.58
N LEU A 386 9.19 9.25 5.69
CA LEU A 386 8.27 10.23 5.11
C LEU A 386 7.18 9.59 4.25
N ASN A 387 7.52 8.55 3.48
CA ASN A 387 6.55 7.79 2.69
C ASN A 387 5.50 7.15 3.57
N ARG A 388 5.90 6.52 4.66
CA ARG A 388 4.96 5.94 5.65
C ARG A 388 4.08 7.01 6.26
N ALA A 389 4.67 8.09 6.76
CA ALA A 389 3.91 9.20 7.32
C ALA A 389 2.91 9.81 6.31
N MET A 390 3.28 9.86 5.02
CA MET A 390 2.41 10.33 3.95
C MET A 390 1.27 9.34 3.68
N GLU A 391 1.56 8.05 3.54
CA GLU A 391 0.55 7.01 3.35
C GLU A 391 -0.49 7.01 4.49
N ASP A 392 -0.03 7.12 5.74
CA ASP A 392 -0.91 7.19 6.91
C ASP A 392 -1.78 8.46 6.88
N ALA A 393 -1.18 9.61 6.53
CA ALA A 393 -1.92 10.86 6.41
C ALA A 393 -2.98 10.80 5.31
N LEU A 394 -2.65 10.23 4.14
CA LEU A 394 -3.59 10.06 3.03
C LEU A 394 -4.77 9.17 3.43
N ARG A 395 -4.51 8.05 4.12
CA ARG A 395 -5.55 7.13 4.60
C ARG A 395 -6.43 7.77 5.66
N VAL A 396 -5.85 8.38 6.69
CA VAL A 396 -6.62 9.02 7.77
C VAL A 396 -7.48 10.16 7.24
N VAL A 397 -6.94 11.00 6.34
CA VAL A 397 -7.73 12.07 5.71
C VAL A 397 -8.83 11.48 4.82
N GLY A 398 -8.54 10.40 4.07
CA GLY A 398 -9.53 9.69 3.27
C GLY A 398 -10.72 9.18 4.11
N VAL A 399 -10.43 8.45 5.20
CA VAL A 399 -11.45 7.93 6.12
C VAL A 399 -12.30 9.06 6.71
N VAL A 400 -11.70 10.18 7.11
CA VAL A 400 -12.46 11.33 7.65
C VAL A 400 -13.36 11.96 6.60
N VAL A 401 -12.94 11.99 5.33
CA VAL A 401 -13.77 12.51 4.24
C VAL A 401 -14.99 11.62 3.98
N GLU A 402 -14.84 10.30 4.12
CA GLU A 402 -15.92 9.32 3.98
C GLU A 402 -16.87 9.34 5.18
N ASP A 403 -16.35 9.20 6.39
CA ASP A 403 -17.13 9.09 7.63
C ASP A 403 -17.71 10.42 8.09
N LYS A 404 -17.06 11.54 7.75
CA LYS A 404 -17.45 12.93 8.12
C LYS A 404 -17.57 13.14 9.63
N GLN A 405 -16.91 12.30 10.42
CA GLN A 405 -16.90 12.39 11.88
C GLN A 405 -15.48 12.23 12.41
N LEU A 406 -15.18 12.90 13.51
CA LEU A 406 -13.95 12.67 14.28
C LEU A 406 -14.25 12.53 15.75
N VAL A 407 -13.33 11.92 16.48
CA VAL A 407 -13.25 12.03 17.94
C VAL A 407 -11.99 12.81 18.34
N PRO A 408 -12.01 13.60 19.43
CA PRO A 408 -10.81 14.24 19.95
C PRO A 408 -9.72 13.22 20.25
N GLY A 409 -8.45 13.52 19.94
CA GLY A 409 -7.34 12.60 20.20
C GLY A 409 -6.78 12.67 21.64
N GLY A 410 -5.57 12.13 21.82
CA GLY A 410 -4.80 12.34 23.05
C GLY A 410 -5.25 11.52 24.27
N GLY A 411 -5.98 10.42 24.07
CA GLY A 411 -6.47 9.58 25.17
C GLY A 411 -7.81 10.03 25.75
N ALA A 412 -8.38 11.14 25.27
CA ALA A 412 -9.65 11.66 25.80
C ALA A 412 -10.83 10.70 25.58
N PRO A 413 -11.03 10.10 24.38
CA PRO A 413 -12.08 9.11 24.15
C PRO A 413 -11.89 7.88 25.03
N GLU A 414 -10.66 7.40 25.19
CA GLU A 414 -10.36 6.22 26.02
C GLU A 414 -10.69 6.45 27.49
N VAL A 415 -10.41 7.65 28.03
CA VAL A 415 -10.76 8.02 29.40
C VAL A 415 -12.28 8.13 29.57
N GLU A 416 -12.96 8.79 28.63
CA GLU A 416 -14.42 8.94 28.68
C GLU A 416 -15.13 7.58 28.58
N LEU A 417 -14.66 6.72 27.68
CA LEU A 417 -15.12 5.34 27.56
C LEU A 417 -14.91 4.57 28.86
N ALA A 418 -13.73 4.68 29.48
CA ALA A 418 -13.46 3.99 30.75
C ALA A 418 -14.41 4.44 31.89
N LEU A 419 -14.81 5.70 31.93
CA LEU A 419 -15.77 6.20 32.93
C LEU A 419 -17.17 5.68 32.64
N ARG A 420 -17.69 5.90 31.43
CA ARG A 420 -19.06 5.50 31.07
C ARG A 420 -19.26 3.99 31.00
N LEU A 421 -18.24 3.22 30.62
CA LEU A 421 -18.31 1.76 30.65
C LEU A 421 -18.34 1.21 32.08
N ARG A 422 -17.71 1.88 33.07
CA ARG A 422 -17.85 1.50 34.49
C ARG A 422 -19.25 1.77 35.02
N GLU A 423 -19.84 2.90 34.64
CA GLU A 423 -21.24 3.20 34.96
C GLU A 423 -22.18 2.16 34.33
N TYR A 424 -21.94 1.81 33.06
CA TYR A 424 -22.70 0.77 32.37
C TYR A 424 -22.52 -0.60 33.02
N ALA A 425 -21.30 -0.99 33.40
CA ALA A 425 -21.02 -2.27 34.05
C ALA A 425 -21.85 -2.44 35.33
N ALA A 426 -22.04 -1.37 36.11
CA ALA A 426 -22.91 -1.39 37.30
C ALA A 426 -24.38 -1.73 36.99
N THR A 427 -24.84 -1.53 35.74
CA THR A 427 -26.20 -1.82 35.29
C THR A 427 -26.38 -3.20 34.66
N VAL A 428 -25.32 -3.83 34.17
CA VAL A 428 -25.38 -5.15 33.51
C VAL A 428 -25.74 -6.25 34.51
N GLY A 429 -25.07 -6.28 35.66
CA GLY A 429 -25.24 -7.32 36.67
C GLY A 429 -24.72 -8.70 36.23
N GLY A 430 -24.69 -9.66 37.17
CA GLY A 430 -24.33 -11.05 36.88
C GLY A 430 -22.81 -11.32 36.83
N ARG A 431 -22.41 -12.39 36.14
CA ARG A 431 -21.00 -12.81 36.03
C ARG A 431 -20.24 -12.14 34.88
N GLU A 432 -20.96 -11.44 34.00
CA GLU A 432 -20.40 -10.72 32.84
C GLU A 432 -20.00 -9.28 33.19
N GLN A 433 -20.51 -8.76 34.31
CA GLN A 433 -20.05 -7.53 34.98
C GLN A 433 -18.70 -7.77 35.64
#